data_AF-A0A381WKG8-F1
#
_entry.id   AF-A0A381WKG8-F1
#
_cell.length_a   1.000
_cell.length_b   1.000
_cell.length_c   1.000
_cell.angle_alpha   90.00
_cell.angle_beta   90.00
_cell.angle_gamma   90.00
#
_symmetry.space_group_name_H-M   'P 1'
#
loop_
_entity.id
_entity.type
_entity.pdbx_description
1 polymer ?
#
loop_
_entity_poly.entity_id
_entity_poly.type
_entity_poly.pdbx_seq_one_letter_code
_entity_poly.pdbx_strand_id
1 'polypeptide(L)'
;MNQLPKNFLNQIKNIRGNSLMEFAVTTALMATLAATAGPKLSKLSEGAKAKKSMSELDKLASQALNFYQQTANIEGRGRFPGQDKYNQKVGGHTDNQAILDDILDVYDASGNITDPADFVVFSEDDGTEWVSIFGVSNYDYPKPDAATLR
;
A
#
# COMPACT_ATOMS: atom_id res chain seq x y z
N MET A 1 -51.16 14.06 -80.02
CA MET A 1 -49.80 13.73 -80.51
C MET A 1 -48.69 14.25 -79.57
N ASN A 2 -48.73 13.98 -78.25
CA ASN A 2 -47.72 14.51 -77.30
C ASN A 2 -47.01 13.41 -76.48
N GLN A 3 -46.99 12.17 -76.97
CA GLN A 3 -46.45 11.04 -76.19
C GLN A 3 -44.92 10.86 -76.35
N LEU A 4 -44.36 11.23 -77.50
CA LEU A 4 -42.92 11.17 -77.77
C LEU A 4 -42.05 11.97 -76.76
N PRO A 5 -42.32 13.27 -76.49
CA PRO A 5 -41.49 14.04 -75.57
C PRO A 5 -41.66 13.62 -74.10
N LYS A 6 -42.86 13.21 -73.69
CA LYS A 6 -43.14 12.73 -72.32
C LYS A 6 -42.42 11.42 -71.99
N ASN A 7 -42.31 10.50 -72.95
CA ASN A 7 -41.60 9.24 -72.76
C ASN A 7 -40.08 9.44 -72.64
N PHE A 8 -39.52 10.39 -73.39
CA PHE A 8 -38.11 10.78 -73.30
C PHE A 8 -37.77 11.44 -71.95
N LEU A 9 -38.61 12.36 -71.48
CA LEU A 9 -38.48 12.99 -70.16
C LEU A 9 -38.59 11.96 -69.02
N ASN A 10 -39.48 10.97 -69.13
CA ASN A 10 -39.61 9.91 -68.13
C ASN A 10 -38.45 8.90 -68.14
N GLN A 11 -37.75 8.71 -69.28
CA GLN A 11 -36.52 7.92 -69.34
C GLN A 11 -35.34 8.63 -68.68
N ILE A 12 -35.20 9.95 -68.87
CA ILE A 12 -34.19 10.78 -68.18
C ILE A 12 -34.49 10.88 -66.68
N LYS A 13 -35.77 10.91 -66.30
CA LYS A 13 -36.26 10.96 -64.92
C LYS A 13 -36.51 9.56 -64.33
N ASN A 14 -35.97 8.50 -64.93
CA ASN A 14 -36.09 7.14 -64.41
C ASN A 14 -35.10 6.92 -63.26
N ILE A 15 -35.48 7.38 -62.06
CA ILE A 15 -34.70 7.28 -60.81
C ILE A 15 -34.83 5.86 -60.19
N ARG A 16 -35.44 4.90 -60.91
CA ARG A 16 -35.63 3.51 -60.45
C ARG A 16 -34.27 2.81 -60.36
N GLY A 17 -33.68 2.84 -59.17
CA GLY A 17 -32.35 2.29 -58.88
C GLY A 17 -31.37 3.30 -58.28
N ASN A 18 -31.62 4.61 -58.41
CA ASN A 18 -30.70 5.64 -57.90
C ASN A 18 -30.67 5.67 -56.36
N SER A 19 -31.83 5.49 -55.71
CA SER A 19 -31.92 5.41 -54.24
C SER A 19 -31.27 4.13 -53.69
N LEU A 20 -31.33 3.01 -54.43
CA LEU A 20 -30.67 1.77 -54.06
C LEU A 20 -29.15 1.88 -54.21
N MET A 21 -28.69 2.57 -55.25
CA MET A 21 -27.28 2.83 -55.49
C MET A 21 -26.72 3.82 -54.46
N GLU A 22 -27.46 4.89 -54.11
CA GLU A 22 -27.10 5.79 -53.01
C GLU A 22 -26.98 5.04 -51.69
N PHE A 23 -27.97 4.22 -51.34
CA PHE A 23 -27.93 3.43 -50.11
C PHE A 23 -26.76 2.43 -50.10
N ALA A 24 -26.49 1.78 -51.22
CA ALA A 24 -25.35 0.88 -51.37
C ALA A 24 -24.03 1.62 -51.23
N VAL A 25 -23.89 2.81 -51.84
CA VAL A 25 -22.68 3.62 -51.76
C VAL A 25 -22.48 4.14 -50.33
N THR A 26 -23.51 4.65 -49.66
CA THR A 26 -23.37 5.09 -48.25
C THR A 26 -23.04 3.93 -47.34
N THR A 27 -23.65 2.75 -47.55
CA THR A 27 -23.36 1.55 -46.78
C THR A 27 -21.94 1.04 -47.04
N ALA A 28 -21.50 1.04 -48.29
CA ALA A 28 -20.13 0.67 -48.66
C ALA A 28 -19.11 1.65 -48.08
N LEU A 29 -19.40 2.95 -48.11
CA LEU A 29 -18.51 3.99 -47.60
C LEU A 29 -18.42 3.91 -46.08
N MET A 30 -19.53 3.71 -45.38
CA MET A 30 -19.55 3.47 -43.94
C MET A 30 -18.88 2.15 -43.55
N ALA A 31 -19.06 1.08 -44.34
CA ALA A 31 -18.37 -0.18 -44.14
C ALA A 31 -16.85 -0.01 -44.30
N THR A 32 -16.40 0.77 -45.28
CA THR A 32 -14.97 1.04 -45.52
C THR A 32 -14.37 1.91 -44.41
N LEU A 33 -15.11 2.94 -43.95
CA LEU A 33 -14.71 3.77 -42.83
C LEU A 33 -14.68 2.97 -41.52
N ALA A 34 -15.68 2.13 -41.25
CA ALA A 34 -15.70 1.26 -40.08
C ALA A 34 -14.55 0.24 -40.09
N ALA A 35 -14.30 -0.38 -41.25
CA ALA A 35 -13.20 -1.34 -41.43
C ALA A 35 -11.82 -0.70 -41.22
N THR A 36 -11.63 0.56 -41.63
CA THR A 36 -10.36 1.28 -41.46
C THR A 36 -10.22 1.96 -40.09
N ALA A 37 -11.33 2.38 -39.48
CA ALA A 37 -11.35 2.99 -38.15
C ALA A 37 -11.18 1.97 -37.03
N GLY A 38 -11.70 0.75 -37.16
CA GLY A 38 -11.60 -0.32 -36.16
C GLY A 38 -10.16 -0.57 -35.66
N PRO A 39 -9.19 -0.82 -36.56
CA PRO A 39 -7.79 -1.01 -36.16
C PRO A 39 -7.17 0.22 -35.48
N LYS A 40 -7.52 1.43 -35.90
CA LYS A 40 -6.97 2.68 -35.36
C LYS A 40 -7.57 3.02 -33.98
N LEU A 41 -8.87 2.80 -33.79
CA LEU A 41 -9.54 2.88 -32.49
C LEU A 41 -9.03 1.82 -31.53
N SER A 42 -8.76 0.60 -32.01
CA SER A 42 -8.17 -0.47 -31.20
C SER A 42 -6.78 -0.07 -30.68
N LYS A 43 -5.89 0.42 -31.55
CA LYS A 43 -4.56 0.93 -31.16
C LYS A 43 -4.65 2.12 -30.20
N LEU A 44 -5.58 3.04 -30.43
CA LEU A 44 -5.82 4.18 -29.53
C LEU A 44 -6.29 3.71 -28.14
N SER A 45 -7.21 2.75 -28.10
CA SER A 45 -7.72 2.14 -26.87
C SER A 45 -6.62 1.40 -26.11
N GLU A 46 -5.77 0.67 -26.81
CA GLU A 46 -4.62 -0.02 -26.21
C GLU A 46 -3.60 0.97 -25.64
N GLY A 47 -3.26 2.03 -26.37
CA GLY A 47 -2.40 3.11 -25.87
C GLY A 47 -3.01 3.86 -24.67
N ALA A 48 -4.32 4.08 -24.67
CA ALA A 48 -5.03 4.68 -23.54
C ALA A 48 -5.04 3.77 -22.30
N LYS A 49 -5.23 2.46 -22.49
CA LYS A 49 -5.10 1.47 -21.41
C LYS A 49 -3.69 1.45 -20.84
N ALA A 50 -2.66 1.43 -21.68
CA ALA A 50 -1.27 1.46 -21.24
C ALA A 50 -0.96 2.73 -20.43
N LYS A 51 -1.38 3.91 -20.92
CA LYS A 51 -1.23 5.18 -20.18
C LYS A 51 -1.98 5.17 -18.84
N LYS A 52 -3.20 4.63 -18.80
CA LYS A 52 -3.95 4.48 -17.56
C LYS A 52 -3.22 3.56 -16.58
N SER A 53 -2.73 2.42 -17.04
CA SER A 53 -1.96 1.49 -16.20
C SER A 53 -0.71 2.16 -15.62
N MET A 54 0.04 2.92 -16.42
CA MET A 54 1.21 3.68 -15.93
C MET A 54 0.80 4.68 -14.85
N SER A 55 -0.27 5.45 -15.06
CA SER A 55 -0.76 6.40 -14.05
C SER A 55 -1.23 5.73 -12.76
N GLU A 56 -1.85 4.55 -12.82
CA GLU A 56 -2.22 3.80 -11.62
C GLU A 56 -0.98 3.24 -10.90
N LEU A 57 0.04 2.79 -11.63
CA LEU A 57 1.33 2.38 -11.04
C LEU A 57 2.02 3.53 -10.32
N ASP A 58 2.02 4.74 -10.88
CA ASP A 58 2.59 5.93 -10.23
C ASP A 58 1.85 6.28 -8.92
N LYS A 59 0.53 6.12 -8.91
CA LYS A 59 -0.28 6.29 -7.69
C LYS A 59 0.08 5.24 -6.64
N LEU A 60 0.23 3.97 -7.03
CA LEU A 60 0.64 2.90 -6.12
C LEU A 60 2.03 3.16 -5.54
N ALA A 61 2.99 3.57 -6.36
CA ALA A 61 4.33 3.92 -5.89
C ALA A 61 4.30 5.09 -4.89
N SER A 62 3.50 6.12 -5.17
CA SER A 62 3.32 7.27 -4.28
C SER A 62 2.64 6.88 -2.96
N GLN A 63 1.63 6.02 -3.02
CA GLN A 63 0.95 5.51 -1.82
C GLN A 63 1.87 4.62 -0.99
N ALA A 64 2.66 3.76 -1.62
CA ALA A 64 3.65 2.92 -0.94
C ALA A 64 4.69 3.79 -0.22
N LEU A 65 5.21 4.83 -0.88
CA LEU A 65 6.14 5.77 -0.25
C LEU A 65 5.50 6.47 0.94
N ASN A 66 4.26 6.95 0.80
CA ASN A 66 3.53 7.56 1.91
C ASN A 66 3.30 6.59 3.07
N PHE A 67 2.97 5.32 2.78
CA PHE A 67 2.84 4.28 3.80
C PHE A 67 4.16 4.09 4.56
N TYR A 68 5.28 3.89 3.87
CA TYR A 68 6.57 3.72 4.55
C TYR A 68 6.97 4.95 5.37
N GLN A 69 6.72 6.16 4.89
CA GLN A 69 6.99 7.38 5.66
C GLN A 69 6.06 7.52 6.88
N GLN A 70 4.78 7.19 6.75
CA GLN A 70 3.83 7.19 7.87
C GLN A 70 4.19 6.13 8.91
N THR A 71 4.48 4.91 8.47
CA THR A 71 4.95 3.83 9.33
C THR A 71 6.25 4.24 10.02
N ALA A 72 7.22 4.81 9.30
CA ALA A 72 8.45 5.32 9.91
C ALA A 72 8.22 6.48 10.90
N ASN A 73 7.19 7.30 10.70
CA ASN A 73 6.81 8.37 11.64
C ASN A 73 6.06 7.82 12.87
N ILE A 74 5.19 6.84 12.69
CA ILE A 74 4.40 6.19 13.75
C ILE A 74 5.31 5.30 14.60
N GLU A 75 6.09 4.44 13.95
CA GLU A 75 7.04 3.52 14.59
C GLU A 75 8.31 4.24 15.03
N GLY A 76 8.62 5.42 14.48
CA GLY A 76 9.85 6.16 14.76
C GLY A 76 11.09 5.49 14.14
N ARG A 77 12.15 6.28 13.91
CA ARG A 77 13.45 5.74 13.50
C ARG A 77 14.06 4.93 14.66
N GLY A 78 13.77 3.64 14.72
CA GLY A 78 14.41 2.72 15.67
C GLY A 78 13.94 2.96 17.10
N ARG A 79 12.87 2.27 17.50
CA ARG A 79 12.54 2.05 18.91
C ARG A 79 13.61 1.12 19.48
N PHE A 80 14.07 1.38 20.70
CA PHE A 80 14.74 0.32 21.43
C PHE A 80 13.74 -0.84 21.62
N PRO A 81 14.15 -2.10 21.45
CA PRO A 81 13.28 -3.24 21.74
C PRO A 81 12.63 -3.09 23.12
N GLY A 82 11.30 -3.23 23.20
CA GLY A 82 10.53 -3.00 24.43
C GLY A 82 10.04 -1.57 24.69
N GLN A 83 10.46 -0.57 23.91
CA GLN A 83 10.05 0.83 24.11
C GLN A 83 8.73 1.13 23.39
N ASP A 84 7.66 1.55 24.08
CA ASP A 84 6.34 1.85 23.47
C ASP A 84 6.33 3.09 22.54
N LYS A 85 7.06 4.14 22.92
CA LYS A 85 7.21 5.38 22.12
C LYS A 85 8.61 5.96 22.30
N TYR A 86 9.13 6.63 21.26
CA TYR A 86 10.49 7.21 21.28
C TYR A 86 10.72 8.25 22.37
N ASN A 87 9.65 8.92 22.83
CA ASN A 87 9.69 9.94 23.88
C ASN A 87 9.36 9.39 25.27
N GLN A 88 9.15 8.08 25.40
CA GLN A 88 8.94 7.43 26.68
C GLN A 88 10.21 6.69 27.11
N LYS A 89 10.48 6.67 28.41
CA LYS A 89 11.60 5.92 28.98
C LYS A 89 11.38 4.41 28.78
N VAL A 90 12.48 3.68 28.66
CA VAL A 90 12.49 2.21 28.71
C VAL A 90 12.65 1.80 30.17
N GLY A 91 11.75 0.95 30.66
CA GLY A 91 11.75 0.47 32.05
C GLY A 91 11.15 1.42 33.09
N GLY A 92 11.14 0.95 34.33
CA GLY A 92 10.50 1.58 35.50
C GLY A 92 11.39 2.52 36.29
N HIS A 93 12.71 2.28 36.30
CA HIS A 93 13.66 2.96 37.16
C HIS A 93 13.65 4.50 37.03
N THR A 94 13.87 5.19 38.15
CA THR A 94 13.93 6.66 38.22
C THR A 94 15.28 7.23 37.82
N ASP A 95 16.35 6.50 38.09
CA ASP A 95 17.73 6.97 37.99
C ASP A 95 18.70 5.78 37.91
N ASN A 96 19.97 6.07 37.61
CA ASN A 96 20.98 5.03 37.40
C ASN A 96 21.31 4.26 38.69
N GLN A 97 21.07 4.83 39.87
CA GLN A 97 21.34 4.14 41.13
C GLN A 97 20.35 3.00 41.36
N ALA A 98 19.06 3.20 41.09
CA ALA A 98 18.06 2.14 41.16
C ALA A 98 18.40 0.95 40.24
N ILE A 99 18.92 1.22 39.04
CA ILE A 99 19.39 0.17 38.13
C ILE A 99 20.58 -0.60 38.72
N LEU A 100 21.49 0.08 39.41
CA LEU A 100 22.65 -0.57 40.00
C LEU A 100 22.26 -1.40 41.23
N ASP A 101 21.28 -0.94 42.01
CA ASP A 101 20.71 -1.66 43.15
C ASP A 101 20.10 -3.00 42.72
N ASP A 102 19.34 -2.99 41.62
CA ASP A 102 18.73 -4.19 41.07
C ASP A 102 19.75 -5.25 40.61
N ILE A 103 20.95 -4.85 40.16
CA ILE A 103 21.89 -5.73 39.46
C ILE A 103 23.10 -6.11 40.33
N LEU A 104 23.55 -5.24 41.23
CA LEU A 104 24.84 -5.37 41.91
C LEU A 104 24.69 -5.51 43.41
N ASP A 105 25.29 -6.57 43.95
CA ASP A 105 25.53 -6.66 45.40
C ASP A 105 26.59 -5.62 45.82
N VAL A 106 26.34 -4.91 46.91
CA VAL A 106 27.28 -4.01 47.58
C VAL A 106 28.01 -4.76 48.68
N TYR A 107 29.34 -4.63 48.71
CA TYR A 107 30.22 -5.30 49.67
C TYR A 107 30.92 -4.31 50.61
N ASP A 108 31.14 -4.71 51.86
CA ASP A 108 32.02 -3.99 52.79
C ASP A 108 33.51 -4.18 52.46
N ALA A 109 34.39 -3.44 53.14
CA ALA A 109 35.84 -3.55 53.00
C ALA A 109 36.41 -4.92 53.44
N SER A 110 35.60 -5.77 54.09
CA SER A 110 35.95 -7.13 54.51
C SER A 110 35.41 -8.21 53.55
N GLY A 111 34.69 -7.82 52.50
CA GLY A 111 34.12 -8.72 51.50
C GLY A 111 32.76 -9.34 51.86
N ASN A 112 32.05 -8.83 52.88
CA ASN A 112 30.69 -9.26 53.19
C ASN A 112 29.67 -8.41 52.42
N ILE A 113 28.57 -9.03 51.98
CA ILE A 113 27.45 -8.33 51.35
C ILE A 113 26.77 -7.46 52.40
N THR A 114 26.73 -6.15 52.16
CA THR A 114 25.99 -5.18 52.96
C THR A 114 24.63 -4.87 52.37
N ASP A 115 24.51 -4.99 51.05
CA ASP A 115 23.27 -4.77 50.30
C ASP A 115 23.23 -5.78 49.16
N PRO A 116 22.33 -6.78 49.18
CA PRO A 116 22.17 -7.69 48.06
C PRO A 116 21.42 -7.00 46.92
N ALA A 117 21.64 -7.47 45.69
CA ALA A 117 20.87 -7.00 44.54
C ALA A 117 19.38 -7.34 44.67
N ASP A 118 18.51 -6.39 44.33
CA ASP A 118 17.06 -6.54 44.50
C ASP A 118 16.41 -7.41 43.40
N PHE A 119 16.96 -7.42 42.19
CA PHE A 119 16.41 -8.19 41.06
C PHE A 119 17.19 -9.49 40.82
N VAL A 120 16.75 -10.57 41.46
CA VAL A 120 17.42 -11.89 41.40
C VAL A 120 16.67 -12.86 40.49
N VAL A 121 15.34 -12.77 40.44
CA VAL A 121 14.50 -13.60 39.55
C VAL A 121 13.41 -12.80 38.85
N PHE A 122 13.10 -13.20 37.62
CA PHE A 122 12.09 -12.56 36.76
C PHE A 122 10.65 -12.53 37.30
N SER A 123 10.38 -13.26 38.39
CA SER A 123 9.06 -13.34 39.04
C SER A 123 8.90 -12.38 40.23
N GLU A 124 9.95 -11.63 40.59
CA GLU A 124 9.91 -10.62 41.65
C GLU A 124 9.19 -9.35 41.19
N ASP A 125 8.77 -8.52 42.14
CA ASP A 125 7.98 -7.30 41.87
C ASP A 125 8.81 -6.27 41.07
N ASP A 126 10.12 -6.22 41.27
CA ASP A 126 11.06 -5.35 40.56
C ASP A 126 11.20 -5.73 39.08
N GLY A 127 10.81 -6.96 38.70
CA GLY A 127 10.67 -7.36 37.30
C GLY A 127 9.71 -6.49 36.50
N THR A 128 8.77 -5.78 37.14
CA THR A 128 7.90 -4.81 36.44
C THR A 128 8.65 -3.59 35.90
N GLU A 129 9.83 -3.30 36.42
CA GLU A 129 10.69 -2.21 35.97
C GLU A 129 11.55 -2.61 34.77
N TRP A 130 11.71 -3.92 34.53
CA TRP A 130 12.45 -4.50 33.42
C TRP A 130 11.57 -4.79 32.20
N VAL A 131 12.17 -4.64 31.02
CA VAL A 131 11.46 -4.79 29.73
C VAL A 131 12.12 -5.84 28.85
N SER A 132 11.32 -6.73 28.27
CA SER A 132 11.81 -7.76 27.36
C SER A 132 12.21 -7.21 25.99
N ILE A 133 13.42 -7.57 25.53
CA ILE A 133 13.89 -7.29 24.16
C ILE A 133 13.05 -8.03 23.11
N PHE A 134 12.54 -9.21 23.45
CA PHE A 134 11.72 -10.02 22.55
C PHE A 134 10.23 -9.65 22.61
N GLY A 135 9.84 -8.78 23.56
CA GLY A 135 8.45 -8.44 23.85
C GLY A 135 7.75 -9.49 24.72
N VAL A 136 6.52 -9.19 25.16
CA VAL A 136 5.73 -10.05 26.07
C VAL A 136 4.90 -11.12 25.37
N SER A 137 4.65 -10.96 24.07
CA SER A 137 3.73 -11.81 23.29
C SER A 137 4.40 -12.47 22.08
N ASN A 138 5.73 -12.60 22.10
CA ASN A 138 6.46 -13.23 21.02
C ASN A 138 6.28 -14.74 21.07
N TYR A 139 5.78 -15.31 19.98
CA TYR A 139 5.47 -16.74 19.88
C TYR A 139 6.73 -17.61 19.85
N ASP A 140 7.79 -17.14 19.19
CA ASP A 140 9.04 -17.89 19.03
C ASP A 140 9.89 -17.84 20.32
N TYR A 141 9.74 -16.78 21.11
CA TYR A 141 10.45 -16.54 22.37
C TYR A 141 9.47 -16.04 23.43
N PRO A 142 8.60 -16.92 23.97
CA PRO A 142 7.63 -16.53 24.98
C PRO A 142 8.35 -16.10 26.27
N LYS A 143 7.77 -15.14 26.98
CA LYS A 143 8.26 -14.75 28.30
C LYS A 143 8.18 -15.95 29.27
N PRO A 144 9.11 -16.07 30.24
CA PRO A 144 9.04 -17.10 31.26
C PRO A 144 7.70 -17.06 32.03
N ASP A 145 7.19 -18.24 32.40
CA ASP A 145 5.96 -18.36 33.19
C ASP A 145 6.14 -17.66 34.55
N ALA A 146 5.14 -16.88 34.96
CA ALA A 146 5.16 -16.00 36.14
C ALA A 146 6.08 -14.77 36.06
N ALA A 147 6.66 -14.44 34.90
CA ALA A 147 7.42 -13.20 34.74
C ALA A 147 6.52 -11.95 34.82
N THR A 148 6.91 -11.03 35.70
CA THR A 148 6.30 -9.70 35.91
C THR A 148 6.82 -8.65 34.91
N LEU A 149 7.81 -9.04 34.09
CA LEU A 149 8.41 -8.27 32.99
C LEU A 149 7.38 -7.68 32.01
N ARG A 150 7.66 -6.44 31.57
CA ARG A 150 6.90 -5.72 30.53
C ARG A 150 7.34 -6.01 29.09
#